data_AF-A0AAV4QAG7-F1
#
_entry.id   AF-A0AAV4QAG7-F1
#
_cell.length_a   1.000
_cell.length_b   1.000
_cell.length_c   1.000
_cell.angle_alpha   90.00
_cell.angle_beta   90.00
_cell.angle_gamma   90.00
#
_symmetry.space_group_name_H-M   'P 1'
#
loop_
_entity.id
_entity.type
_entity.pdbx_description
1 polymer ?
#
loop_
_entity_poly.entity_id
_entity_poly.type
_entity_poly.pdbx_seq_one_letter_code
_entity_poly.pdbx_strand_id
1 'polypeptide(L)'
;MVPAKLILQEAWATEANWDLPSPDELKSRFSTWYHGLSCISQLKFEWRIGHGKRDSWSLHIFCDASKNAYATVIFLRSESSGQAYVKFVAAKSRISPLKN
;
A
#
# COMPACT_ATOMS: atom_id res chain seq x y z
N MET A 1 1.29 3.20 -1.34
CA MET A 1 2.33 3.97 -0.62
C MET A 1 3.77 3.56 -0.93
N VAL A 2 4.06 2.33 -1.40
CA VAL A 2 5.44 1.91 -1.72
C VAL A 2 6.19 2.89 -2.63
N PRO A 3 5.60 3.44 -3.72
CA PRO A 3 6.32 4.39 -4.59
C PRO A 3 6.82 5.64 -3.84
N ALA A 4 5.99 6.26 -3.00
CA ALA A 4 6.42 7.41 -2.21
C ALA A 4 7.53 7.08 -1.22
N LYS A 5 7.46 5.91 -0.57
CA LYS A 5 8.53 5.47 0.36
C LYS A 5 9.86 5.28 -0.37
N LEU A 6 9.83 4.76 -1.61
CA LEU A 6 11.03 4.61 -2.45
C LEU A 6 11.58 5.98 -2.90
N ILE A 7 10.71 6.88 -3.38
CA ILE A 7 11.13 8.25 -3.75
C ILE A 7 11.78 8.96 -2.55
N LEU A 8 11.22 8.82 -1.35
CA LEU A 8 11.79 9.41 -0.15
C LEU A 8 13.15 8.78 0.23
N GLN A 9 13.26 7.45 0.13
CA GLN A 9 14.52 6.75 0.38
C GLN A 9 15.62 7.18 -0.61
N GLU A 10 15.28 7.34 -1.89
CA GLU A 10 16.18 7.84 -2.92
C GLU A 10 16.58 9.29 -2.65
N ALA A 11 15.64 10.14 -2.24
CA ALA A 11 15.92 11.53 -1.89
C ALA A 11 16.86 11.66 -0.67
N TRP A 12 16.80 10.74 0.30
CA TRP A 12 17.75 10.71 1.40
C TRP A 12 19.13 10.18 0.99
N ALA A 13 19.18 9.25 0.03
CA ALA A 13 20.43 8.69 -0.47
C ALA A 13 21.28 9.71 -1.27
N THR A 14 20.72 10.86 -1.67
CA THR A 14 21.49 11.92 -2.34
C THR A 14 22.31 12.77 -1.36
N GLU A 15 22.14 12.60 -0.05
CA GLU A 15 22.80 13.38 1.01
C GLU A 15 22.69 14.91 0.82
N ALA A 16 21.65 15.36 0.11
CA ALA A 16 21.44 16.77 -0.17
C ALA A 16 21.09 17.55 1.10
N ASN A 17 21.63 18.76 1.23
CA ASN A 17 21.26 19.66 2.32
C ASN A 17 19.79 20.10 2.17
N TRP A 18 19.13 20.33 3.30
CA TRP A 18 17.68 20.63 3.36
C TRP A 18 17.30 21.91 2.61
N ASP A 19 18.25 22.85 2.49
CA ASP A 19 18.07 24.13 1.81
C ASP A 19 18.32 24.06 0.29
N LEU A 20 18.83 22.92 -0.21
CA LEU A 20 19.10 22.73 -1.64
C LEU A 20 17.87 22.13 -2.34
N PRO A 21 17.57 22.58 -3.57
CA PRO A 21 16.46 22.03 -4.32
C PRO A 21 16.71 20.55 -4.66
N SER A 22 15.66 19.72 -4.51
CA SER A 22 15.73 18.33 -4.97
C SER A 22 15.93 18.25 -6.49
N PRO A 23 16.57 17.18 -7.00
CA PRO A 23 16.66 16.90 -8.43
C PRO A 23 15.28 16.92 -9.11
N ASP A 24 15.22 17.50 -10.31
CA ASP A 24 13.95 17.70 -11.03
C ASP A 24 13.27 16.38 -11.40
N GLU A 25 14.04 15.31 -11.61
CA GLU A 25 13.52 13.96 -11.81
C GLU A 25 12.72 13.46 -10.60
N LEU A 26 13.24 13.66 -9.38
CA LEU A 26 12.56 13.26 -8.14
C LEU A 26 11.27 14.07 -7.94
N LYS A 27 11.32 15.39 -8.20
CA LYS A 27 10.13 16.25 -8.15
C LYS A 27 9.06 15.79 -9.13
N SER A 28 9.45 15.48 -10.36
CA SER A 28 8.54 15.01 -11.40
C SER A 28 7.85 13.70 -10.99
N ARG A 29 8.64 12.70 -10.55
CA ARG A 29 8.11 11.41 -10.07
C ARG A 29 7.20 11.56 -8.86
N PHE A 30 7.57 12.40 -7.90
CA PHE A 30 6.75 12.70 -6.74
C PHE A 30 5.43 13.36 -7.15
N SER A 31 5.47 14.33 -8.06
CA SER A 31 4.29 15.01 -8.59
C SER A 31 3.35 14.02 -9.28
N THR A 32 3.86 13.14 -10.15
CA THR A 32 3.04 12.09 -10.79
C THR A 32 2.37 11.19 -9.75
N TRP A 33 3.13 10.74 -8.74
CA TRP A 33 2.57 9.93 -7.66
C TRP A 33 1.49 10.70 -6.86
N TYR A 34 1.75 11.97 -6.54
CA TYR A 34 0.85 12.83 -5.78
C TYR A 34 -0.48 13.05 -6.50
N HIS A 35 -0.46 13.37 -7.79
CA HIS A 35 -1.70 13.53 -8.58
C HIS A 35 -2.50 12.22 -8.67
N GLY A 36 -1.82 11.07 -8.64
CA GLY A 36 -2.46 9.76 -8.55
C GLY A 36 -3.24 9.52 -7.25
N LEU A 37 -2.97 10.27 -6.17
CA LEU A 37 -3.69 10.13 -4.89
C LEU A 37 -5.14 10.60 -4.96
N SER A 38 -5.52 11.36 -5.98
CA SER A 38 -6.89 11.82 -6.19
C SER A 38 -7.91 10.67 -6.16
N CYS A 39 -7.53 9.48 -6.62
CA CYS A 39 -8.39 8.29 -6.59
C CYS A 39 -8.71 7.77 -5.18
N ILE A 40 -7.89 8.09 -4.16
CA ILE A 40 -8.12 7.64 -2.79
C ILE A 40 -9.42 8.20 -2.23
N SER A 41 -9.77 9.44 -2.61
CA SER A 41 -11.02 10.09 -2.21
C SER A 41 -12.27 9.34 -2.68
N GLN A 42 -12.14 8.49 -3.69
CA GLN A 42 -13.23 7.70 -4.27
C GLN A 42 -13.39 6.34 -3.58
N LEU A 43 -12.42 5.93 -2.74
CA LEU A 43 -12.48 4.66 -2.03
C LEU A 43 -13.52 4.73 -0.92
N LYS A 44 -14.50 3.83 -1.00
CA LYS A 44 -15.52 3.63 0.03
C LYS A 44 -15.29 2.28 0.68
N PHE A 45 -15.19 2.27 2.00
CA PHE A 45 -15.07 1.05 2.79
C PHE A 45 -16.31 0.87 3.65
N GLU A 46 -16.90 -0.31 3.60
CA GLU A 46 -17.92 -0.70 4.56
C GLU A 46 -17.25 -1.09 5.88
N TRP A 47 -17.72 -0.52 6.99
CA TRP A 47 -17.22 -0.85 8.33
C TRP A 47 -17.45 -2.32 8.71
N ARG A 48 -18.48 -2.94 8.12
CA ARG A 48 -18.78 -4.35 8.34
C ARG A 48 -17.91 -5.22 7.43
N ILE A 49 -16.99 -5.96 8.04
CA ILE A 49 -16.02 -6.79 7.33
C ILE A 49 -16.49 -8.23 7.08
N GLY A 50 -17.59 -8.69 7.69
CA GLY A 50 -18.05 -10.08 7.58
C GLY A 50 -19.55 -10.28 7.61
N HIS A 51 -20.00 -11.34 6.93
CA HIS A 51 -21.40 -11.77 6.80
C HIS A 51 -21.54 -13.23 7.25
N GLY A 52 -22.77 -13.66 7.56
CA GLY A 52 -23.04 -15.06 7.90
C GLY A 52 -22.40 -15.55 9.21
N LYS A 53 -22.29 -16.87 9.34
CA LYS A 53 -21.68 -17.55 10.51
C LYS A 53 -20.15 -17.47 10.44
N ARG A 54 -19.51 -17.31 11.59
CA ARG A 54 -18.04 -17.19 11.67
C ARG A 54 -17.30 -18.45 11.22
N ASP A 55 -17.95 -19.61 11.25
CA ASP A 55 -17.35 -20.88 10.80
C ASP A 55 -17.05 -20.89 9.29
N SER A 56 -17.69 -20.00 8.51
CA SER A 56 -17.42 -19.83 7.07
C SER A 56 -16.34 -18.79 6.77
N TRP A 57 -15.76 -18.16 7.79
CA TRP A 57 -14.82 -17.06 7.63
C TRP A 57 -13.40 -17.58 7.41
N SER A 58 -12.73 -17.04 6.39
CA SER A 58 -11.33 -17.31 6.10
C SER A 58 -10.57 -16.02 5.83
N LEU A 59 -9.36 -15.92 6.38
CA LEU A 59 -8.43 -14.85 6.04
C LEU A 59 -7.56 -15.27 4.85
N HIS A 60 -7.61 -14.48 3.79
CA HIS A 60 -6.82 -14.69 2.58
C HIS A 60 -5.72 -13.64 2.54
N ILE A 61 -4.48 -14.10 2.59
CA ILE A 61 -3.30 -13.24 2.67
C ILE A 61 -2.57 -13.34 1.34
N PHE A 62 -2.37 -12.20 0.69
CA PHE A 62 -1.56 -12.08 -0.52
C PHE A 62 -0.32 -11.28 -0.18
N CYS A 63 0.85 -11.77 -0.58
CA CYS A 63 2.12 -11.11 -0.37
C CYS A 63 2.88 -11.07 -1.68
N ASP A 64 3.45 -9.92 -1.99
CA ASP A 64 4.37 -9.73 -3.10
C ASP A 64 5.65 -9.07 -2.59
N ALA A 65 6.79 -9.50 -3.12
CA ALA A 65 8.10 -9.05 -2.70
C ALA A 65 9.03 -8.88 -3.90
N SER A 66 9.75 -7.77 -3.89
CA SER A 66 10.82 -7.45 -4.83
C SER A 66 12.10 -7.13 -4.07
N LYS A 67 13.19 -6.88 -4.78
CA LYS A 67 14.45 -6.40 -4.18
C LYS A 67 14.27 -5.09 -3.41
N ASN A 68 13.32 -4.25 -3.81
CA ASN A 68 13.16 -2.89 -3.30
C ASN A 68 12.15 -2.81 -2.14
N ALA A 69 11.16 -3.71 -2.09
CA ALA A 69 10.12 -3.67 -1.08
C ALA A 69 9.32 -4.98 -1.04
N TYR A 70 8.63 -5.22 0.08
CA TYR A 70 7.54 -6.17 0.15
C TYR A 70 6.24 -5.49 0.55
N ALA A 71 5.13 -6.08 0.11
CA ALA A 71 3.79 -5.66 0.46
C ALA A 71 2.90 -6.88 0.72
N THR A 72 2.01 -6.75 1.69
CA THR A 72 1.04 -7.78 2.08
C THR A 72 -0.33 -7.15 2.23
N VAL A 73 -1.36 -7.85 1.78
CA VAL A 73 -2.76 -7.49 1.96
C VAL A 73 -3.53 -8.67 2.52
N ILE A 74 -4.45 -8.38 3.44
CA ILE A 74 -5.32 -9.35 4.11
C ILE A 74 -6.76 -9.03 3.71
N PHE A 75 -7.45 -10.03 3.19
CA PHE A 75 -8.88 -10.00 2.95
C PHE A 75 -9.59 -10.99 3.87
N LEU A 76 -10.77 -10.61 4.35
CA LEU A 76 -11.71 -11.53 4.98
C LEU A 76 -12.67 -12.02 3.91
N ARG A 77 -12.65 -13.32 3.64
CA ARG A 77 -13.70 -14.01 2.88
C ARG A 77 -14.70 -14.59 3.88
N SER A 78 -15.98 -14.35 3.63
CA SER A 78 -17.08 -14.95 4.39
C SER A 78 -18.16 -15.43 3.45
N GLU A 79 -18.97 -16.38 3.89
CA GLU A 79 -20.08 -16.90 3.10
C GLU A 79 -21.40 -16.75 3.85
N SER A 80 -22.41 -16.21 3.17
CA SER A 80 -23.77 -16.07 3.69
C SER A 80 -24.76 -16.30 2.56
N SER A 81 -25.77 -17.14 2.81
CA SER A 81 -26.84 -17.43 1.84
C SER A 81 -26.34 -17.88 0.46
N GLY A 82 -25.26 -18.67 0.42
CA GLY A 82 -24.62 -19.15 -0.82
C GLY A 82 -23.83 -18.10 -1.59
N GLN A 83 -23.65 -16.90 -1.04
CA GLN A 83 -22.82 -15.83 -1.63
C GLN A 83 -21.54 -15.64 -0.83
N ALA A 84 -20.42 -15.53 -1.57
CA ALA A 84 -19.13 -15.18 -1.00
C ALA A 84 -18.96 -13.65 -0.95
N TYR A 85 -18.60 -13.14 0.22
CA TYR A 85 -18.25 -11.73 0.44
C TYR A 85 -16.77 -11.64 0.74
N VAL A 86 -16.08 -10.71 0.07
CA VAL A 86 -14.66 -10.44 0.29
C VAL A 86 -14.51 -8.99 0.72
N LYS A 87 -13.90 -8.77 1.88
CA LYS A 87 -13.68 -7.42 2.44
C LYS A 87 -12.20 -7.22 2.76
N PHE A 88 -11.71 -6.03 2.46
CA PHE A 88 -10.36 -5.60 2.86
C PHE A 88 -10.30 -5.49 4.39
N VAL A 89 -9.24 -6.05 4.99
CA VAL A 89 -9.01 -5.97 6.44
C VAL A 89 -7.83 -5.05 6.73
N ALA A 90 -6.68 -5.35 6.13
CA ALA A 90 -5.45 -4.61 6.38
C ALA A 90 -4.46 -4.79 5.23
N ALA A 91 -3.56 -3.83 5.08
CA ALA A 91 -2.37 -3.98 4.25
C ALA A 91 -1.15 -3.39 4.96
N LYS A 92 0.01 -4.00 4.72
CA LYS A 92 1.30 -3.53 5.23
C LYS A 92 2.31 -3.56 4.10
N SER A 93 3.19 -2.57 4.07
CA SER A 93 4.32 -2.53 3.15
C SER A 93 5.57 -2.01 3.84
N ARG A 94 6.73 -2.52 3.44
CA ARG A 94 8.03 -2.08 3.93
C ARG A 94 9.01 -2.04 2.76
N ILE A 95 9.80 -0.98 2.73
CA ILE A 95 10.92 -0.83 1.81
C ILE A 95 12.12 -1.62 2.33
N SER A 96 12.90 -2.19 1.42
CA SER A 96 14.16 -2.83 1.73
C SER A 96 15.15 -1.77 2.25
N PRO A 97 15.91 -2.02 3.32
CA PRO A 97 16.98 -1.13 3.75
C PRO A 97 18.00 -0.94 2.62
N LEU A 98 18.60 0.25 2.54
CA LEU A 98 19.80 0.42 1.73
C LEU A 98 20.91 -0.42 2.38
N LYS A 99 21.69 -1.12 1.56
CA LYS A 99 22.91 -1.76 2.05
C LYS A 99 23.92 -0.65 2.31
N ASN A 100 24.33 -0.51 3.57
CA ASN A 100 25.53 0.24 3.94
C ASN A 100 26.74 -0.70 3.85
#